data_AF-A0A368HB90-F1
#
_entry.id   AF-A0A368HB90-F1
#
_cell.length_a   1.000
_cell.length_b   1.000
_cell.length_c   1.000
_cell.angle_alpha   90.00
_cell.angle_beta   90.00
_cell.angle_gamma   90.00
#
_symmetry.space_group_name_H-M   'P 1'
#
loop_
_entity.id
_entity.type
_entity.pdbx_description
1 polymer ?
#
loop_
_entity_poly.entity_id
_entity_poly.type
_entity_poly.pdbx_seq_one_letter_code
_entity_poly.pdbx_strand_id
1 'polypeptide(L)'
;MLRRRSAGVSRPPDGGTTTEDRRSASTSKLRDIFKHGASNLDEALDDFEIATKLTQKNAVVQRRGADRFYQWARDGGNAAIDDIAGRIRDLMHLHADQQTILAEEVASYVHHLRKMKEAEAEVRDAEKHLNALLEKEKRMEKELHRLQHPGFFSRSKPGDTMLIK
;
A
#
# COMPACT_ATOMS: atom_id res chain seq x y z
N MET A 1 -7.71 -40.28 -44.91
CA MET A 1 -8.53 -39.38 -45.74
C MET A 1 -9.01 -38.22 -44.88
N LEU A 2 -8.34 -37.07 -44.95
CA LEU A 2 -8.72 -35.86 -44.22
C LEU A 2 -9.73 -35.05 -45.05
N ARG A 3 -10.87 -34.72 -44.44
CA ARG A 3 -11.94 -33.96 -45.07
C ARG A 3 -11.79 -32.48 -44.69
N ARG A 4 -11.35 -31.66 -45.65
CA ARG A 4 -11.47 -30.19 -45.63
C ARG A 4 -12.95 -29.79 -45.71
N ARG A 5 -13.36 -28.80 -44.92
CA ARG A 5 -14.38 -27.81 -45.30
C ARG A 5 -13.96 -26.42 -44.82
N SER A 6 -14.33 -25.45 -45.65
CA SER A 6 -13.82 -24.09 -45.71
C SER A 6 -14.77 -23.07 -45.09
N ALA A 7 -14.21 -21.88 -44.86
CA ALA A 7 -14.81 -20.55 -44.95
C ALA A 7 -15.60 -20.00 -43.74
N GLY A 8 -15.18 -18.79 -43.35
CA GLY A 8 -15.85 -17.92 -42.39
C GLY A 8 -15.02 -16.65 -42.16
N VAL A 9 -15.00 -15.76 -43.16
CA VAL A 9 -14.44 -14.40 -43.06
C VAL A 9 -15.44 -13.53 -42.29
N SER A 10 -14.98 -12.80 -41.27
CA SER A 10 -15.68 -11.62 -40.74
C SER A 10 -14.65 -10.64 -40.15
N ARG A 11 -14.55 -9.47 -40.78
CA ARG A 11 -13.76 -8.32 -40.34
C ARG A 11 -14.74 -7.28 -39.77
N PRO A 12 -14.47 -6.67 -38.61
CA PRO A 12 -15.04 -5.36 -38.30
C PRO A 12 -14.02 -4.24 -38.53
N PRO A 13 -14.43 -3.06 -39.01
CA PRO A 13 -13.62 -1.87 -39.09
C PRO A 13 -13.91 -0.94 -37.91
N ASP A 14 -12.88 -0.48 -37.20
CA ASP A 14 -12.93 0.64 -36.25
C ASP A 14 -11.47 1.05 -36.02
N GLY A 15 -11.04 2.29 -35.90
CA GLY A 15 -11.70 3.57 -35.70
C GLY A 15 -10.55 4.56 -35.43
N GLY A 16 -10.78 5.85 -35.70
CA GLY A 16 -9.74 6.88 -35.84
C GLY A 16 -8.81 7.05 -34.64
N THR A 17 -7.56 7.40 -34.96
CA THR A 17 -6.56 7.91 -34.03
C THR A 17 -6.91 9.34 -33.63
N THR A 18 -7.44 9.54 -32.42
CA THR A 18 -7.44 10.83 -31.74
C THR A 18 -6.32 10.84 -30.70
N THR A 19 -5.32 11.66 -30.98
CA THR A 19 -4.35 12.15 -30.01
C THR A 19 -5.07 13.05 -29.02
N GLU A 20 -5.32 12.57 -27.81
CA GLU A 20 -5.65 13.43 -26.66
C GLU A 20 -4.82 13.03 -25.44
N ASP A 21 -4.04 14.00 -24.97
CA ASP A 21 -3.58 14.24 -23.61
C ASP A 21 -3.79 13.12 -22.58
N ARG A 22 -2.75 12.31 -22.37
CA ARG A 22 -2.61 11.53 -21.13
C ARG A 22 -1.62 12.21 -20.19
N ARG A 23 -2.19 13.13 -19.39
CA ARG A 23 -1.66 13.54 -18.09
C ARG A 23 -1.19 12.31 -17.31
N SER A 24 -0.04 12.43 -16.65
CA SER A 24 0.60 11.41 -15.82
C SER A 24 -0.40 10.64 -14.94
N ALA A 25 -0.83 9.47 -15.41
CA ALA A 25 -1.80 8.58 -14.76
C ALA A 25 -1.08 7.61 -13.80
N SER A 26 -0.14 8.11 -13.00
CA SER A 26 0.73 7.25 -12.18
C SER A 26 0.40 7.22 -10.68
N THR A 27 -0.59 7.98 -10.19
CA THR A 27 -0.98 7.95 -8.76
C THR A 27 -2.47 7.73 -8.51
N SER A 28 -3.33 8.01 -9.50
CA SER A 28 -4.79 7.82 -9.38
C SER A 28 -5.22 6.35 -9.38
N LYS A 29 -4.46 5.46 -10.04
CA LYS A 29 -4.75 4.02 -10.08
C LYS A 29 -4.52 3.29 -8.75
N LEU A 30 -3.74 3.88 -7.84
CA LEU A 30 -3.58 3.33 -6.49
C LEU A 30 -4.87 3.51 -5.68
N ARG A 31 -5.62 4.59 -5.88
CA ARG A 31 -6.87 4.86 -5.15
C ARG A 31 -7.99 3.86 -5.44
N ASP A 32 -8.05 3.33 -6.66
CA ASP A 32 -9.12 2.42 -7.06
C ASP A 32 -8.88 0.98 -6.58
N ILE A 33 -7.63 0.60 -6.28
CA ILE A 33 -7.29 -0.68 -5.63
C ILE A 33 -7.88 -0.75 -4.21
N PHE A 34 -7.96 0.37 -3.50
CA PHE A 34 -8.49 0.43 -2.13
C PHE A 34 -10.02 0.46 -2.02
N LYS A 35 -10.77 0.57 -3.13
CA LYS A 35 -12.21 0.87 -3.07
C LYS A 35 -13.16 -0.33 -3.12
N HIS A 36 -12.78 -1.48 -3.67
CA HIS A 36 -13.78 -2.49 -4.07
C HIS A 36 -13.56 -3.94 -3.58
N GLY A 37 -12.91 -4.11 -2.43
CA GLY A 37 -12.87 -5.39 -1.71
C GLY A 37 -11.62 -5.56 -0.84
N ALA A 38 -11.14 -4.46 -0.26
CA ALA A 38 -9.74 -4.31 0.08
C ALA A 38 -9.37 -5.14 1.32
N SER A 39 -8.58 -6.19 1.10
CA SER A 39 -7.58 -6.58 2.10
C SER A 39 -6.90 -5.30 2.58
N ASN A 40 -7.07 -4.99 3.87
CA ASN A 40 -6.57 -3.74 4.40
C ASN A 40 -5.05 -3.85 4.58
N LEU A 41 -4.34 -2.70 4.53
CA LEU A 41 -2.88 -2.71 4.64
C LEU A 41 -2.41 -3.38 5.94
N ASP A 42 -3.18 -3.25 7.03
CA ASP A 42 -2.84 -3.87 8.31
C ASP A 42 -2.89 -5.40 8.24
N GLU A 43 -3.92 -5.98 7.64
CA GLU A 43 -4.04 -7.42 7.39
C GLU A 43 -2.86 -7.92 6.56
N ALA A 44 -2.47 -7.20 5.50
CA ALA A 44 -1.33 -7.58 4.69
C ALA A 44 -0.01 -7.52 5.47
N LEU A 45 0.21 -6.48 6.28
CA LEU A 45 1.41 -6.33 7.10
C LEU A 45 1.47 -7.38 8.22
N ASP A 46 0.33 -7.74 8.80
CA ASP A 46 0.20 -8.80 9.80
C ASP A 46 0.50 -10.17 9.17
N ASP A 47 -0.02 -10.44 7.97
CA ASP A 47 0.29 -11.67 7.22
C ASP A 47 1.78 -11.79 6.90
N PHE A 48 2.43 -10.69 6.50
CA PHE A 48 3.88 -10.68 6.29
C PHE A 48 4.66 -10.92 7.57
N GLU A 49 4.20 -10.39 8.70
CA GLU A 49 4.81 -10.63 10.01
C GLU A 49 4.68 -12.11 10.44
N ILE A 50 3.53 -12.72 10.18
CA ILE A 50 3.32 -14.16 10.41
C ILE A 50 4.24 -14.97 9.48
N ALA A 51 4.25 -14.64 8.19
CA ALA A 51 5.04 -15.35 7.19
C ALA A 51 6.55 -15.29 7.49
N THR A 52 7.07 -14.15 7.93
CA THR A 52 8.48 -14.00 8.32
C THR A 52 8.82 -14.84 9.55
N LYS A 53 7.98 -14.84 10.59
CA LYS A 53 8.16 -15.71 11.77
C LYS A 53 8.13 -17.20 11.40
N LEU A 54 7.21 -17.60 10.52
CA LEU A 54 7.14 -18.99 10.04
C LEU A 54 8.35 -19.37 9.20
N THR A 55 8.84 -18.46 8.36
CA THR A 55 10.03 -18.67 7.53
C THR A 55 11.28 -18.89 8.39
N GLN A 56 11.48 -18.08 9.44
CA GLN A 56 12.58 -18.28 10.39
C GLN A 56 12.49 -19.65 11.09
N LYS A 57 11.30 -20.04 11.55
CA LYS A 57 11.09 -21.37 12.16
C LYS A 57 11.37 -22.48 11.15
N ASN A 58 10.93 -22.33 9.91
CA ASN A 58 11.19 -23.28 8.84
C ASN A 58 12.68 -23.47 8.61
N ALA A 59 13.45 -22.38 8.51
CA ALA A 59 14.89 -22.42 8.34
C ALA A 59 15.60 -23.20 9.46
N VAL A 60 15.20 -22.97 10.72
CA VAL A 60 15.75 -23.70 11.88
C VAL A 60 15.45 -25.21 11.80
N VAL A 61 14.19 -25.56 11.50
CA VAL A 61 13.79 -26.96 11.38
C VAL A 61 14.49 -27.64 10.19
N GLN A 62 14.66 -26.90 9.09
CA GLN A 62 15.34 -27.36 7.87
C GLN A 62 16.79 -27.76 8.16
N ARG A 63 17.58 -26.91 8.84
CA ARG A 63 18.96 -27.24 9.24
C ARG A 63 19.00 -28.48 10.12
N ARG A 64 18.20 -28.50 11.17
CA ARG A 64 18.15 -29.64 12.10
C ARG A 64 17.74 -30.94 11.41
N GLY A 65 16.79 -30.88 10.48
CA GLY A 65 16.39 -32.02 9.67
C GLY A 65 17.52 -32.53 8.79
N ALA A 66 18.23 -31.60 8.13
CA ALA A 66 19.38 -31.92 7.30
C ALA A 66 20.54 -32.53 8.10
N ASP A 67 20.84 -32.01 9.29
CA ASP A 67 21.87 -32.56 10.18
C ASP A 67 21.55 -33.98 10.64
N ARG A 68 20.29 -34.23 11.02
CA ARG A 68 19.83 -35.57 11.41
C ARG A 68 19.86 -36.55 10.24
N PHE A 69 19.46 -36.10 9.06
CA PHE A 69 19.54 -36.92 7.85
C PHE A 69 20.98 -37.29 7.51
N TYR A 70 21.89 -36.32 7.60
CA TYR A 70 23.32 -36.56 7.38
C TYR A 70 23.90 -37.52 8.42
N GLN A 71 23.55 -37.37 9.71
CA GLN A 71 24.00 -38.29 10.75
C GLN A 71 23.52 -39.73 10.48
N TRP A 72 22.25 -39.90 10.12
CA TRP A 72 21.71 -41.21 9.74
C TRP A 72 22.46 -41.83 8.56
N ALA A 73 22.80 -41.04 7.53
CA ALA A 73 23.55 -41.51 6.37
C ALA A 73 24.96 -42.00 6.76
N ARG A 74 25.64 -41.27 7.65
CA ARG A 74 26.94 -41.68 8.20
C ARG A 74 26.86 -42.98 8.98
N ASP A 75 25.85 -43.12 9.83
CA ASP A 75 25.65 -44.32 10.65
C ASP A 75 25.33 -45.57 9.80
N GLY A 76 24.80 -45.38 8.59
CA GLY A 76 24.51 -46.45 7.63
C GLY A 76 25.72 -47.08 6.94
N GLY A 77 26.92 -46.49 7.05
CA GLY A 77 28.17 -47.06 6.54
C GLY A 77 28.29 -47.16 5.01
N ASN A 78 27.37 -46.57 4.24
CA ASN A 78 27.44 -46.52 2.78
C ASN A 78 28.08 -45.19 2.33
N ALA A 79 29.33 -45.27 1.84
CA ALA A 79 30.11 -44.10 1.44
C ALA A 79 29.44 -43.25 0.34
N ALA A 80 28.70 -43.87 -0.59
CA ALA A 80 27.99 -43.12 -1.63
C ALA A 80 26.79 -42.35 -1.07
N ILE A 81 26.08 -42.93 -0.11
CA ILE A 81 24.96 -42.26 0.58
C ILE A 81 25.49 -41.14 1.48
N ASP A 82 26.61 -41.34 2.18
CA ASP A 82 27.26 -40.32 3.00
C ASP A 82 27.68 -39.09 2.18
N ASP A 83 28.34 -39.26 1.04
CA ASP A 83 28.74 -38.13 0.16
C ASP A 83 27.52 -37.32 -0.31
N ILE A 84 26.48 -37.99 -0.80
CA ILE A 84 25.25 -37.33 -1.26
C ILE A 84 24.55 -36.63 -0.10
N ALA A 85 24.45 -37.27 1.06
CA ALA A 85 23.82 -36.69 2.24
C ALA A 85 24.57 -35.46 2.75
N GLY A 86 25.91 -35.45 2.67
CA GLY A 86 26.73 -34.29 3.00
C GLY A 86 26.42 -33.10 2.09
N ARG A 87 26.35 -33.32 0.78
CA ARG A 87 25.98 -32.28 -0.20
C ARG A 87 24.56 -31.75 0.03
N ILE A 88 23.60 -32.64 0.32
CA ILE A 88 22.24 -32.24 0.66
C ILE A 88 22.23 -31.38 1.92
N ARG A 89 22.98 -31.79 2.96
CA ARG A 89 23.08 -31.00 4.19
C ARG A 89 23.58 -29.59 3.91
N ASP A 90 24.69 -29.47 3.19
CA ASP A 90 25.31 -28.17 2.92
C ASP A 90 24.36 -27.27 2.09
N LEU A 91 23.68 -27.83 1.09
CA LEU A 91 22.66 -27.11 0.31
C LEU A 91 21.48 -26.65 1.18
N MET A 92 21.01 -27.50 2.08
CA MET A 92 19.88 -27.19 2.96
C MET A 92 20.24 -26.13 4.00
N HIS A 93 21.49 -26.10 4.49
CA HIS A 93 22.00 -25.03 5.34
C HIS A 93 22.05 -23.70 4.60
N LEU A 94 22.62 -23.68 3.38
CA LEU A 94 22.67 -22.48 2.55
C LEU A 94 21.27 -21.92 2.27
N HIS A 95 20.31 -22.79 1.95
CA HIS A 95 18.92 -22.36 1.73
C HIS A 95 18.29 -21.80 3.02
N ALA A 96 18.54 -22.42 4.17
CA ALA A 96 18.05 -21.93 5.45
C ALA A 96 18.68 -20.57 5.84
N ASP A 97 19.95 -20.34 5.53
CA ASP A 97 20.61 -19.03 5.67
C ASP A 97 19.89 -17.97 4.84
N GLN A 98 19.64 -18.26 3.55
CA GLN A 98 18.93 -17.35 2.64
C GLN A 98 17.50 -17.04 3.11
N GLN A 99 16.76 -18.05 3.59
CA GLN A 99 15.44 -17.85 4.17
C GLN A 99 15.48 -16.92 5.40
N THR A 100 16.51 -17.04 6.22
CA THR A 100 16.69 -16.20 7.42
C THR A 100 16.94 -14.75 7.01
N ILE A 101 17.87 -14.51 6.08
CA ILE A 101 18.18 -13.17 5.54
C ILE A 101 16.93 -12.53 4.95
N LEU A 102 16.22 -13.24 4.07
CA LEU A 102 14.99 -12.74 3.45
C LEU A 102 13.94 -12.39 4.51
N ALA A 103 13.78 -13.22 5.55
CA ALA A 103 12.81 -12.96 6.60
C ALA A 103 13.14 -11.69 7.40
N GLU A 104 14.42 -11.43 7.66
CA GLU A 104 14.88 -10.21 8.32
C GLU A 104 14.66 -8.96 7.46
N GLU A 105 14.96 -9.05 6.16
CA GLU A 105 14.71 -7.95 5.21
C GLU A 105 13.22 -7.62 5.11
N VAL A 106 12.36 -8.63 4.96
CA VAL A 106 10.91 -8.42 4.89
C VAL A 106 10.38 -7.82 6.20
N ALA A 107 10.87 -8.28 7.37
CA ALA A 107 10.49 -7.69 8.65
C ALA A 107 10.87 -6.20 8.74
N SER A 108 12.05 -5.83 8.23
CA SER A 108 12.49 -4.43 8.12
C SER A 108 11.57 -3.61 7.21
N TYR A 109 11.18 -4.16 6.04
CA TYR A 109 10.23 -3.48 5.15
C TYR A 109 8.85 -3.28 5.76
N VAL A 110 8.32 -4.31 6.44
CA VAL A 110 7.04 -4.22 7.17
C VAL A 110 7.09 -3.10 8.21
N HIS A 111 8.17 -3.03 8.98
CA HIS A 111 8.38 -1.98 9.96
C HIS A 111 8.39 -0.57 9.34
N HIS A 112 9.08 -0.38 8.22
CA HIS A 112 9.09 0.89 7.51
C HIS A 112 7.70 1.27 6.96
N LEU A 113 6.95 0.31 6.42
CA LEU A 113 5.59 0.56 5.93
C LEU A 113 4.64 0.99 7.05
N ARG A 114 4.76 0.41 8.24
CA ARG A 114 3.98 0.85 9.42
C ARG A 114 4.29 2.30 9.79
N LYS A 115 5.57 2.68 9.85
CA LYS A 115 5.98 4.07 10.11
C LYS A 115 5.47 5.05 9.05
N MET A 116 5.52 4.67 7.78
CA MET A 116 5.00 5.51 6.70
C MET A 116 3.50 5.72 6.84
N LYS A 117 2.75 4.67 7.17
CA LYS A 117 1.31 4.76 7.45
C LYS A 117 1.00 5.71 8.62
N GLU A 118 1.76 5.63 9.71
CA GLU A 118 1.63 6.54 10.85
C GLU A 118 1.90 7.99 10.45
N ALA A 119 2.99 8.25 9.73
CA ALA A 119 3.32 9.58 9.24
C ALA A 119 2.24 10.13 8.28
N GLU A 120 1.69 9.30 7.41
CA GLU A 120 0.57 9.69 6.55
C GLU A 120 -0.68 10.07 7.35
N ALA A 121 -0.95 9.40 8.48
CA ALA A 121 -2.07 9.75 9.35
C ALA A 121 -1.84 11.11 10.01
N GLU A 122 -0.64 11.35 10.53
CA GLU A 122 -0.26 12.64 11.13
C GLU A 122 -0.37 13.80 10.13
N VAL A 123 0.11 13.61 8.90
CA VAL A 123 -0.01 14.61 7.82
C VAL A 123 -1.48 14.90 7.53
N ARG A 124 -2.32 13.88 7.39
CA ARG A 124 -3.76 14.06 7.14
C ARG A 124 -4.45 14.84 8.26
N ASP A 125 -4.06 14.63 9.52
CA ASP A 125 -4.63 15.34 10.65
C ASP A 125 -4.14 16.79 10.73
N ALA A 126 -2.86 17.05 10.42
CA ALA A 126 -2.34 18.39 10.27
C ALA A 126 -3.03 19.16 9.12
N GLU A 127 -3.28 18.51 7.98
CA GLU A 127 -4.03 19.08 6.86
C GLU A 127 -5.46 19.46 7.26
N LYS A 128 -6.16 18.58 7.99
CA LYS A 128 -7.50 18.90 8.52
C LYS A 128 -7.46 20.10 9.47
N HIS A 129 -6.45 20.17 10.34
CA HIS A 129 -6.29 21.27 11.29
C HIS A 129 -6.03 22.60 10.57
N LEU A 130 -5.12 22.60 9.59
CA LEU A 130 -4.80 23.77 8.77
C LEU A 130 -6.06 24.29 8.04
N ASN A 131 -6.82 23.40 7.41
CA ASN A 131 -8.06 23.77 6.74
C ASN A 131 -9.08 24.40 7.70
N ALA A 132 -9.18 23.90 8.93
CA ALA A 132 -10.06 24.48 9.94
C ALA A 132 -9.61 25.89 10.37
N LEU A 133 -8.30 26.14 10.45
CA LEU A 133 -7.75 27.47 10.76
C LEU A 133 -7.97 28.46 9.61
N LEU A 134 -7.74 28.05 8.36
CA LEU A 134 -7.98 28.88 7.18
C LEU A 134 -9.46 29.30 7.08
N GLU A 135 -10.39 28.40 7.38
CA GLU A 135 -11.81 28.75 7.43
C GLU A 135 -12.16 29.72 8.56
N LYS A 136 -11.46 29.67 9.70
CA LYS A 136 -11.63 30.66 10.79
C LYS A 136 -11.06 32.02 10.39
N GLU A 137 -9.87 32.06 9.81
CA GLU A 137 -9.22 33.27 9.30
C GLU A 137 -10.13 33.99 8.31
N LYS A 138 -10.63 33.27 7.30
CA LYS A 138 -11.57 33.80 6.30
C LYS A 138 -12.86 34.36 6.91
N ARG A 139 -13.34 33.79 8.02
CA ARG A 139 -14.51 34.32 8.76
C ARG A 139 -14.16 35.63 9.47
N MET A 140 -13.03 35.67 10.17
CA MET A 140 -12.56 36.85 10.87
C MET A 140 -12.27 38.01 9.89
N GLU A 141 -11.66 37.74 8.73
CA GLU A 141 -11.45 38.75 7.69
C GLU A 141 -12.77 39.38 7.21
N LYS A 142 -13.81 38.56 7.00
CA LYS A 142 -15.14 39.04 6.63
C LYS A 142 -15.76 39.90 7.74
N GLU A 143 -15.61 39.52 9.00
CA GLU A 143 -16.09 40.30 10.14
C GLU A 143 -15.32 41.62 10.28
N LEU A 144 -14.00 41.60 10.12
CA LEU A 144 -13.15 42.79 10.19
C LEU A 144 -13.49 43.76 9.06
N HIS A 145 -13.67 43.27 7.84
CA HIS A 145 -14.16 44.08 6.72
C HIS A 145 -15.53 44.72 7.02
N ARG A 146 -16.45 43.95 7.63
CA ARG A 146 -17.77 44.47 8.05
C ARG A 146 -17.65 45.56 9.13
N LEU A 147 -16.76 45.39 10.10
CA LEU A 147 -16.53 46.36 11.18
C LEU A 147 -15.80 47.60 10.71
N GLN A 148 -14.88 47.49 9.74
CA GLN A 148 -14.20 48.62 9.12
C GLN A 148 -15.12 49.45 8.23
N HIS A 149 -16.27 48.92 7.79
CA HIS A 149 -17.27 49.65 6.99
C HIS A 149 -18.63 49.70 7.70
N PRO A 150 -18.75 50.32 8.90
CA PRO A 150 -19.95 50.25 9.73
C PRO A 150 -21.14 51.09 9.20
N GLY A 151 -21.12 51.56 7.95
CA GLY A 151 -21.96 52.68 7.49
C GLY A 151 -22.88 52.45 6.28
N PHE A 152 -22.91 51.29 5.60
CA PHE A 152 -23.70 51.16 4.35
C PHE A 152 -25.15 50.68 4.51
N PHE A 153 -25.64 50.50 5.74
CA PHE A 153 -27.07 50.24 6.02
C PHE A 153 -27.59 51.08 7.18
N SER A 154 -27.53 52.40 7.06
CA SER A 154 -28.54 53.27 7.67
C SER A 154 -28.92 54.35 6.68
N ARG A 155 -29.86 54.01 5.80
CA ARG A 155 -30.73 55.02 5.19
C ARG A 155 -32.14 54.66 5.63
N SER A 156 -32.47 54.97 6.89
CA SER A 156 -33.85 55.22 7.26
C SER A 156 -34.43 56.19 6.22
N LYS A 157 -35.58 55.85 5.65
CA LYS A 157 -36.30 56.73 4.72
C LYS A 157 -36.45 58.11 5.38
N PRO A 158 -36.27 59.22 4.65
CA PRO A 158 -36.57 60.54 5.17
C PRO A 158 -38.09 60.62 5.32
N GLY A 159 -38.62 60.51 6.54
CA GLY A 159 -40.06 60.63 6.75
C GLY A 159 -40.62 60.31 8.13
N ASP A 160 -39.98 59.48 8.96
CA ASP A 160 -40.56 59.16 10.27
C ASP A 160 -40.11 60.13 11.36
N THR A 161 -40.85 61.23 11.46
CA THR A 161 -40.96 62.04 12.67
C THR A 161 -41.55 61.19 13.80
N MET A 162 -40.71 60.75 14.74
CA MET A 162 -41.20 60.35 16.06
C MET A 162 -41.42 61.60 16.91
N LEU A 163 -42.69 61.96 17.08
CA LEU A 163 -43.15 62.89 18.12
C LEU A 163 -42.76 62.31 19.49
N ILE A 164 -41.91 63.03 20.23
CA ILE A 164 -41.74 62.83 21.66
C ILE A 164 -42.52 63.96 22.35
N LYS A 165 -43.41 63.55 23.24
CA LYS A 165 -44.25 64.41 24.09
C LYS A 165 -43.49 64.83 25.34
#